data_AF-A0A660UKE4-F1
#
_entry.id   AF-A0A660UKE4-F1
#
_cell.length_a   1.000
_cell.length_b   1.000
_cell.length_c   1.000
_cell.angle_alpha   90.00
_cell.angle_beta   90.00
_cell.angle_gamma   90.00
#
_symmetry.space_group_name_H-M   'P 1'
#
loop_
_entity.id
_entity.type
_entity.pdbx_description
1 polymer ?
#
loop_
_entity_poly.entity_id
_entity_poly.type
_entity_poly.pdbx_seq_one_letter_code
_entity_poly.pdbx_strand_id
1 'polypeptide(L)'
;MRTGTCVILTVDAESGFFGDKVIPPSKMIHGEVEGERFGFARIMDVCESRGFKATFFLDVLEQRWFGDEIRLIALSIHRRGHDVQLHTHPIWAYGRWKMTDFTFEEQARIIEEGCEVIRSWLGRCPVADRAGSFAADRNTLKALRENGILIDSSLCHGYRGCKLSSLFPSKNRMGFSEGVIEIPATVFTELKLGPYKRYRCLDINACSLKELIKVVKLAEKGGLRFVVVCLHSFSFLRWDKGMNRFLPNGGELRKFERFLGFLREEDVEVITMEECSRRLRDESVSRMGVDRVPHTGYLRTLMRAFKHFNRSWKNRIFAVSSAAAFLSLIALVIKAILAYVR
;
A
#
# COMPACT_ATOMS: atom_id res chain seq x y z
N MET A 1 -0.61 -27.80 4.29
CA MET A 1 -0.32 -26.41 3.89
C MET A 1 -0.27 -25.56 5.15
N ARG A 2 0.76 -24.73 5.35
CA ARG A 2 0.86 -23.87 6.54
C ARG A 2 -0.35 -22.93 6.57
N THR A 3 -1.16 -23.02 7.61
CA THR A 3 -2.31 -22.12 7.87
C THR A 3 -1.83 -20.80 8.49
N GLY A 4 -0.72 -20.26 7.98
CA GLY A 4 -0.04 -19.08 8.52
C GLY A 4 -0.43 -17.79 7.81
N THR A 5 -0.09 -16.65 8.43
CA THR A 5 -0.20 -15.34 7.79
C THR A 5 0.72 -15.26 6.58
N CYS A 6 0.19 -14.82 5.44
CA CYS A 6 0.98 -14.50 4.26
C CYS A 6 1.18 -12.97 4.16
N VAL A 7 2.37 -12.52 3.80
CA VAL A 7 2.65 -11.14 3.42
C VAL A 7 2.53 -11.00 1.90
N ILE A 8 1.86 -9.95 1.44
CA ILE A 8 1.78 -9.58 0.02
C ILE A 8 2.47 -8.23 -0.14
N LEU A 9 3.63 -8.22 -0.79
CA LEU A 9 4.34 -6.99 -1.14
C LEU A 9 3.70 -6.40 -2.40
N THR A 10 3.11 -5.22 -2.29
CA THR A 10 2.41 -4.57 -3.41
C THR A 10 3.06 -3.23 -3.75
N VAL A 11 3.24 -2.97 -5.04
CA VAL A 11 3.85 -1.75 -5.56
C VAL A 11 2.86 -1.11 -6.52
N ASP A 12 2.41 0.09 -6.20
CA ASP A 12 1.60 0.89 -7.11
C ASP A 12 2.60 1.61 -8.04
N ALA A 13 2.63 1.18 -9.30
CA ALA A 13 3.55 1.63 -10.32
C ALA A 13 2.81 2.58 -11.25
N GLU A 14 3.07 3.86 -11.06
CA GLU A 14 2.37 4.96 -11.70
C GLU A 14 3.30 6.17 -11.89
N SER A 15 3.03 6.93 -12.93
CA SER A 15 3.43 8.31 -13.13
C SER A 15 2.60 9.25 -12.26
N GLY A 16 2.91 10.54 -12.29
CA GLY A 16 2.21 11.49 -11.43
C GLY A 16 1.93 12.81 -12.09
N PHE A 17 1.14 13.63 -11.39
CA PHE A 17 0.96 15.03 -11.72
C PHE A 17 1.30 15.90 -10.51
N PHE A 18 1.81 17.10 -10.78
CA PHE A 18 1.97 18.17 -9.81
C PHE A 18 1.25 19.41 -10.30
N GLY A 19 0.00 19.59 -9.86
CA GLY A 19 -0.92 20.51 -10.55
C GLY A 19 -1.13 20.02 -11.98
N ASP A 20 -0.92 20.88 -12.97
CA ASP A 20 -1.03 20.54 -14.39
C ASP A 20 0.27 19.93 -14.96
N LYS A 21 1.35 19.90 -14.17
CA LYS A 21 2.65 19.36 -14.61
C LYS A 21 2.64 17.83 -14.59
N VAL A 22 2.82 17.22 -15.74
CA VAL A 22 3.07 15.77 -15.87
C VAL A 22 4.45 15.43 -15.32
N ILE A 23 4.52 14.39 -14.48
CA ILE A 23 5.75 13.79 -13.98
C ILE A 23 5.87 12.38 -14.58
N PRO A 24 6.79 12.16 -15.54
CA PRO A 24 6.77 10.99 -16.42
C PRO A 24 7.29 9.69 -15.76
N PRO A 25 7.15 8.54 -16.46
CA PRO A 25 7.65 7.25 -16.00
C PRO A 25 9.15 7.24 -15.69
N SER A 26 9.97 7.95 -16.46
CA SER A 26 11.41 8.09 -16.18
C SER A 26 11.71 8.59 -14.75
N LYS A 27 10.82 9.42 -14.17
CA LYS A 27 10.94 9.88 -12.78
C LYS A 27 10.18 9.02 -11.79
N MET A 28 8.91 8.70 -12.05
CA MET A 28 8.04 8.09 -11.04
C MET A 28 8.06 6.57 -11.06
N ILE A 29 8.34 5.95 -12.22
CA ILE A 29 8.39 4.49 -12.35
C ILE A 29 9.83 3.99 -12.37
N HIS A 30 10.69 4.54 -13.23
CA HIS A 30 12.10 4.17 -13.30
C HIS A 30 12.93 4.76 -12.15
N GLY A 31 12.52 5.91 -11.63
CA GLY A 31 13.23 6.61 -10.56
C GLY A 31 14.62 7.08 -10.98
N GLU A 32 14.75 7.67 -12.17
CA GLU A 32 16.02 8.07 -12.72
C GLU A 32 16.61 9.30 -12.02
N VAL A 33 17.77 9.11 -11.40
CA VAL A 33 18.56 10.17 -10.78
C VAL A 33 20.03 9.94 -11.13
N GLU A 34 20.65 10.93 -11.77
CA GLU A 34 22.09 10.95 -12.09
C GLU A 34 22.59 9.67 -12.82
N GLY A 35 21.75 9.12 -13.72
CA GLY A 35 22.07 7.91 -14.51
C GLY A 35 21.76 6.59 -13.81
N GLU A 36 21.36 6.62 -12.54
CA GLU A 36 20.92 5.44 -11.78
C GLU A 36 19.39 5.35 -11.69
N ARG A 37 18.88 4.14 -11.45
CA ARG A 37 17.45 3.85 -11.31
C ARG A 37 17.12 3.42 -9.90
N PHE A 38 16.26 4.18 -9.23
CA PHE A 38 15.80 3.91 -7.87
C PHE A 38 14.34 3.44 -7.80
N GLY A 39 13.70 3.23 -8.96
CA GLY A 39 12.30 2.88 -9.03
C GLY A 39 12.01 1.38 -9.07
N PHE A 40 11.10 0.96 -9.96
CA PHE A 40 10.56 -0.41 -10.02
C PHE A 40 11.67 -1.48 -10.17
N ALA A 41 12.68 -1.22 -11.01
CA ALA A 41 13.82 -2.13 -11.20
C ALA A 41 14.58 -2.35 -9.88
N ARG A 42 14.85 -1.28 -9.12
CA ARG A 42 15.54 -1.38 -7.83
C ARG A 42 14.70 -2.11 -6.79
N ILE A 43 13.38 -1.92 -6.80
CA ILE A 43 12.47 -2.67 -5.93
C ILE A 43 12.57 -4.18 -6.24
N MET A 44 12.55 -4.57 -7.51
CA MET A 44 12.71 -5.97 -7.92
C MET A 44 14.07 -6.53 -7.48
N ASP A 45 15.17 -5.79 -7.69
CA ASP A 45 16.52 -6.22 -7.27
C ASP A 45 16.57 -6.55 -5.77
N VAL A 46 15.97 -5.69 -4.93
CA VAL A 46 15.94 -5.88 -3.48
C VAL A 46 15.07 -7.08 -3.09
N CYS A 47 13.90 -7.25 -3.71
CA CYS A 47 13.04 -8.41 -3.50
C CYS A 47 13.75 -9.72 -3.87
N GLU A 48 14.36 -9.78 -5.05
CA GLU A 48 15.06 -10.96 -5.57
C GLU A 48 16.27 -11.33 -4.70
N SER A 49 17.01 -10.33 -4.19
CA SER A 49 18.13 -10.57 -3.27
C SER A 49 17.73 -11.30 -1.98
N ARG A 50 16.43 -11.31 -1.65
CA ARG A 50 15.85 -12.01 -0.49
C ARG A 50 14.99 -13.21 -0.87
N GLY A 51 14.95 -13.56 -2.15
CA GLY A 51 14.15 -14.67 -2.68
C GLY A 51 12.64 -14.39 -2.71
N PHE A 52 12.23 -13.13 -2.74
CA PHE A 52 10.82 -12.73 -2.76
C PHE A 52 10.40 -12.20 -4.13
N LYS A 53 9.09 -12.29 -4.40
CA LYS A 53 8.41 -11.60 -5.49
C LYS A 53 7.44 -10.57 -4.92
N ALA A 54 7.06 -9.63 -5.78
CA ALA A 54 6.16 -8.53 -5.45
C ALA A 54 5.10 -8.43 -6.54
N THR A 55 3.92 -7.92 -6.15
CA THR A 55 2.84 -7.58 -7.07
C THR A 55 2.95 -6.11 -7.45
N PHE A 56 3.10 -5.82 -8.73
CA PHE A 56 3.03 -4.48 -9.28
C PHE A 56 1.61 -4.26 -9.80
N PHE A 57 0.87 -3.41 -9.11
CA PHE A 57 -0.31 -2.79 -9.70
C PHE A 57 0.19 -1.71 -10.64
N LEU A 58 0.17 -1.97 -11.94
CA LEU A 58 0.68 -1.07 -12.97
C LEU A 58 -0.46 -0.29 -13.61
N ASP A 59 -0.34 1.03 -13.65
CA ASP A 59 -1.28 1.86 -14.42
C ASP A 59 -0.95 1.75 -15.90
N VAL A 60 -1.66 0.85 -16.57
CA VAL A 60 -1.44 0.58 -17.99
C VAL A 60 -2.10 1.63 -18.88
N LEU A 61 -3.05 2.42 -18.37
CA LEU A 61 -3.73 3.46 -19.16
C LEU A 61 -2.80 4.65 -19.48
N GLU A 62 -1.71 4.78 -18.71
CA GLU A 62 -0.58 5.66 -19.01
C GLU A 62 0.02 5.47 -20.40
N GLN A 63 -0.19 4.32 -21.05
CA GLN A 63 0.27 4.09 -22.42
C GLN A 63 -0.24 5.12 -23.41
N ARG A 64 -1.40 5.75 -23.14
CA ARG A 64 -1.95 6.80 -24.03
C ARG A 64 -1.08 8.06 -24.06
N TRP A 65 -0.27 8.27 -23.03
CA TRP A 65 0.64 9.41 -22.91
C TRP A 65 2.09 9.02 -23.17
N PHE A 66 2.52 7.85 -22.70
CA PHE A 66 3.93 7.44 -22.72
C PHE A 66 4.22 6.27 -23.69
N GLY A 67 3.20 5.78 -24.39
CA GLY A 67 3.34 4.77 -25.43
C GLY A 67 4.00 3.48 -24.94
N ASP A 68 4.96 3.00 -25.72
CA ASP A 68 5.61 1.70 -25.54
C ASP A 68 6.39 1.56 -24.23
N GLU A 69 6.76 2.68 -23.58
CA GLU A 69 7.51 2.67 -22.32
C GLU A 69 6.77 1.87 -21.23
N ILE A 70 5.45 2.03 -21.12
CA ILE A 70 4.62 1.31 -20.14
C ILE A 70 4.58 -0.19 -20.44
N ARG A 71 4.52 -0.57 -21.72
CA ARG A 71 4.62 -1.97 -22.14
C ARG A 71 5.97 -2.58 -21.75
N LEU A 72 7.06 -1.85 -21.98
CA LEU A 72 8.41 -2.31 -21.63
C LEU A 72 8.59 -2.49 -20.12
N ILE A 73 7.99 -1.61 -19.31
CA ILE A 73 7.92 -1.76 -17.86
C ILE A 73 7.16 -3.06 -17.49
N ALA A 74 5.96 -3.28 -18.04
CA ALA A 74 5.16 -4.48 -17.79
C ALA A 74 5.93 -5.76 -18.15
N LEU A 75 6.56 -5.79 -19.32
CA LEU A 75 7.37 -6.92 -19.78
C LEU A 75 8.59 -7.15 -18.88
N SER A 76 9.25 -6.09 -18.41
CA SER A 76 10.38 -6.20 -17.50
C SER A 76 9.97 -6.81 -16.15
N ILE A 77 8.82 -6.41 -15.61
CA ILE A 77 8.29 -6.96 -14.35
C ILE A 77 7.97 -8.44 -14.56
N HIS A 78 7.20 -8.76 -15.61
CA HIS A 78 6.75 -10.12 -15.89
C HIS A 78 7.91 -11.09 -16.17
N ARG A 79 8.89 -10.70 -17.01
CA ARG A 79 10.05 -11.55 -17.35
C ARG A 79 10.93 -11.90 -16.15
N ARG A 80 10.96 -11.03 -15.13
CA ARG A 80 11.65 -11.27 -13.86
C ARG A 80 10.82 -12.14 -12.90
N GLY A 81 9.65 -12.62 -13.30
CA GLY A 81 8.77 -13.46 -12.49
C GLY A 81 8.04 -12.71 -11.38
N HIS A 82 8.00 -11.37 -11.43
CA HIS A 82 7.14 -10.58 -10.58
C HIS A 82 5.71 -10.54 -11.14
N ASP A 83 4.76 -10.21 -10.27
CA ASP A 83 3.35 -10.21 -10.63
C ASP A 83 2.95 -8.83 -11.17
N VAL A 84 2.18 -8.82 -12.26
CA VAL A 84 1.65 -7.60 -12.91
C VAL A 84 0.14 -7.67 -12.84
N GLN A 85 -0.46 -6.72 -12.14
CA GLN A 85 -1.89 -6.60 -11.90
C GLN A 85 -2.37 -5.19 -12.28
N LEU A 86 -3.68 -5.00 -12.37
CA LEU A 86 -4.24 -3.75 -12.89
C LEU A 86 -4.23 -2.65 -11.81
N HIS A 87 -3.67 -1.48 -12.13
CA HIS A 87 -3.88 -0.28 -11.33
C HIS A 87 -4.75 0.69 -12.11
N THR A 88 -5.97 0.93 -11.65
CA THR A 88 -6.90 1.73 -12.44
C THR A 88 -6.89 3.20 -12.02
N HIS A 89 -6.18 4.02 -12.79
CA HIS A 89 -6.16 5.48 -12.68
C HIS A 89 -6.69 6.12 -13.98
N PRO A 90 -7.98 6.51 -14.03
CA PRO A 90 -8.61 6.91 -15.29
C PRO A 90 -8.14 8.25 -15.86
N ILE A 91 -7.34 9.02 -15.12
CA ILE A 91 -6.94 10.38 -15.50
C ILE A 91 -6.20 10.41 -16.85
N TRP A 92 -5.34 9.42 -17.11
CA TRP A 92 -4.51 9.36 -18.32
C TRP A 92 -5.32 9.09 -19.59
N ALA A 93 -6.43 8.38 -19.49
CA ALA A 93 -7.24 8.01 -20.65
C ALA A 93 -8.56 8.78 -20.76
N TYR A 94 -9.10 9.24 -19.62
CA TYR A 94 -10.48 9.72 -19.51
C TYR A 94 -10.61 11.07 -18.79
N GLY A 95 -9.51 11.70 -18.35
CA GLY A 95 -9.50 13.08 -17.85
C GLY A 95 -10.12 13.30 -16.46
N ARG A 96 -10.65 12.27 -15.80
CA ARG A 96 -11.14 12.31 -14.40
C ARG A 96 -10.25 11.43 -13.51
N TRP A 97 -10.13 11.80 -12.24
CA TRP A 97 -9.10 11.25 -11.35
C TRP A 97 -9.40 9.86 -10.79
N LYS A 98 -10.66 9.58 -10.46
CA LYS A 98 -11.03 8.41 -9.65
C LYS A 98 -12.07 7.59 -10.36
N MET A 99 -12.03 6.27 -10.16
CA MET A 99 -13.09 5.38 -10.63
C MET A 99 -14.47 5.78 -10.11
N THR A 100 -14.55 6.26 -8.86
CA THR A 100 -15.79 6.77 -8.26
C THR A 100 -16.36 8.04 -8.89
N ASP A 101 -15.68 8.64 -9.88
CA ASP A 101 -16.17 9.79 -10.63
C ASP A 101 -16.96 9.37 -11.89
N PHE A 102 -17.04 8.06 -12.16
CA PHE A 102 -17.63 7.47 -13.36
C PHE A 102 -18.86 6.61 -13.03
N THR A 103 -19.78 6.51 -13.99
CA THR A 103 -20.90 5.55 -13.90
C THR A 103 -20.39 4.11 -13.92
N PHE A 104 -21.25 3.16 -13.58
CA PHE A 104 -20.91 1.75 -13.65
C PHE A 104 -20.42 1.31 -15.04
N GLU A 105 -21.13 1.71 -16.10
CA GLU A 105 -20.81 1.35 -17.49
C GLU A 105 -19.49 1.97 -17.94
N GLU A 106 -19.20 3.20 -17.49
CA GLU A 106 -17.92 3.84 -17.72
C GLU A 106 -16.78 3.11 -16.98
N GLN A 107 -16.98 2.76 -15.70
CA GLN A 107 -16.00 1.99 -14.93
C GLN A 107 -15.72 0.62 -15.56
N ALA A 108 -16.75 -0.06 -16.06
CA ALA A 108 -16.62 -1.33 -16.77
C ALA A 108 -15.75 -1.20 -18.02
N ARG A 109 -15.96 -0.17 -18.85
CA ARG A 109 -15.12 0.09 -20.03
C ARG A 109 -13.67 0.45 -19.70
N ILE A 110 -13.45 1.23 -18.64
CA ILE A 110 -12.10 1.60 -18.19
C ILE A 110 -11.32 0.34 -17.77
N ILE A 111 -11.96 -0.54 -17.00
CA ILE A 111 -11.36 -1.80 -16.55
C ILE A 111 -11.15 -2.76 -17.73
N GLU A 112 -12.12 -2.85 -18.64
CA GLU A 112 -12.01 -3.65 -19.88
C GLU A 112 -10.77 -3.26 -20.69
N GLU A 113 -10.60 -1.96 -20.96
CA GLU A 113 -9.43 -1.45 -21.65
C GLU A 113 -8.13 -1.85 -20.94
N GLY A 114 -8.04 -1.63 -19.62
CA GLY A 114 -6.86 -2.01 -18.84
C GLY A 114 -6.54 -3.51 -18.93
N CYS A 115 -7.58 -4.36 -18.85
CA CYS A 115 -7.47 -5.81 -19.01
C CYS A 115 -6.98 -6.21 -20.41
N GLU A 116 -7.52 -5.60 -21.46
CA GLU A 116 -7.11 -5.85 -22.84
C GLU A 116 -5.67 -5.45 -23.09
N VAL A 117 -5.23 -4.32 -22.54
CA VAL A 117 -3.86 -3.85 -22.63
C VAL A 117 -2.89 -4.85 -22.01
N ILE A 118 -3.13 -5.27 -20.76
CA ILE A 118 -2.31 -6.29 -20.09
C ILE A 118 -2.31 -7.61 -20.87
N ARG A 119 -3.48 -8.04 -21.36
CA ARG A 119 -3.62 -9.26 -22.17
C ARG A 119 -2.79 -9.19 -23.44
N SER A 120 -2.83 -8.07 -24.15
CA SER A 120 -2.07 -7.87 -25.39
C SER A 120 -0.56 -7.91 -25.17
N TRP A 121 -0.08 -7.46 -24.02
CA TRP A 121 1.34 -7.38 -23.72
C TRP A 121 1.91 -8.67 -23.13
N LEU A 122 1.16 -9.31 -22.24
CA LEU A 122 1.64 -10.44 -21.42
C LEU A 122 0.98 -11.78 -21.77
N GLY A 123 0.00 -11.80 -22.69
CA GLY A 123 -0.74 -13.01 -23.07
C GLY A 123 -1.69 -13.53 -21.99
N ARG A 124 -1.94 -12.75 -20.94
CA ARG A 124 -2.79 -13.12 -19.79
C ARG A 124 -3.56 -11.91 -19.27
N CYS A 125 -4.76 -12.15 -18.73
CA CYS A 125 -5.54 -11.11 -18.05
C CYS A 125 -5.00 -10.87 -16.62
N PRO A 126 -5.13 -9.66 -16.06
CA PRO A 126 -4.97 -9.47 -14.63
C PRO A 126 -6.04 -10.26 -13.87
N VAL A 127 -5.71 -10.67 -12.64
CA VAL A 127 -6.64 -11.34 -11.70
C VAL A 127 -6.98 -10.47 -10.50
N ALA A 128 -6.24 -9.38 -10.30
CA ALA A 128 -6.45 -8.41 -9.25
C ALA A 128 -6.43 -6.97 -9.82
N ASP A 129 -7.19 -6.09 -9.17
CA ASP A 129 -7.14 -4.64 -9.37
C ASP A 129 -6.81 -3.93 -8.06
N ARG A 130 -6.20 -2.75 -8.18
CA ARG A 130 -6.25 -1.72 -7.15
C ARG A 130 -6.65 -0.41 -7.80
N ALA A 131 -7.76 0.16 -7.37
CA ALA A 131 -8.18 1.48 -7.81
C ALA A 131 -7.22 2.55 -7.30
N GLY A 132 -6.87 3.46 -8.20
CA GLY A 132 -6.07 4.64 -7.91
C GLY A 132 -6.60 5.44 -6.72
N SER A 133 -5.70 5.90 -5.85
CA SER A 133 -6.07 6.58 -4.59
C SER A 133 -7.04 5.79 -3.70
N PHE A 134 -7.08 4.45 -3.81
CA PHE A 134 -8.06 3.58 -3.16
C PHE A 134 -9.52 3.98 -3.46
N ALA A 135 -9.77 4.67 -4.58
CA ALA A 135 -11.06 5.25 -4.89
C ALA A 135 -11.93 4.24 -5.66
N ALA A 136 -12.33 3.17 -4.98
CA ALA A 136 -13.28 2.17 -5.44
C ALA A 136 -14.62 2.27 -4.68
N ASP A 137 -15.69 1.84 -5.34
CA ASP A 137 -17.04 1.68 -4.76
C ASP A 137 -17.72 0.38 -5.22
N ARG A 138 -19.01 0.22 -4.91
CA ARG A 138 -19.79 -0.98 -5.32
C ARG A 138 -19.82 -1.15 -6.84
N ASN A 139 -19.87 -0.06 -7.60
CA ASN A 139 -19.87 -0.12 -9.06
C ASN A 139 -18.52 -0.59 -9.57
N THR A 140 -17.43 -0.17 -8.93
CA THR A 140 -16.09 -0.70 -9.23
C THR A 140 -16.07 -2.23 -9.07
N LEU A 141 -16.55 -2.77 -7.95
CA LEU A 141 -16.59 -4.23 -7.75
C LEU A 141 -17.45 -4.96 -8.80
N LYS A 142 -18.61 -4.40 -9.17
CA LYS A 142 -19.44 -4.98 -10.25
C LYS A 142 -18.71 -4.98 -11.59
N ALA A 143 -18.02 -3.88 -11.91
CA ALA A 143 -17.26 -3.73 -13.14
C ALA A 143 -16.05 -4.68 -13.19
N LEU A 144 -15.38 -4.91 -12.05
CA LEU A 144 -14.33 -5.92 -11.92
C LEU A 144 -14.85 -7.34 -12.20
N ARG A 145 -16.00 -7.71 -11.62
CA ARG A 145 -16.64 -9.01 -11.89
C ARG A 145 -16.95 -9.19 -13.38
N GLU A 146 -17.51 -8.18 -14.04
CA GLU A 146 -17.85 -8.27 -15.47
C GLU A 146 -16.63 -8.46 -16.37
N ASN A 147 -15.50 -7.91 -15.95
CA ASN A 147 -14.22 -8.06 -16.66
C ASN A 147 -13.40 -9.28 -16.19
N GLY A 148 -13.98 -10.16 -15.37
CA GLY A 148 -13.33 -11.39 -14.92
C GLY A 148 -12.19 -11.19 -13.92
N ILE A 149 -12.08 -10.02 -13.28
CA ILE A 149 -11.11 -9.78 -12.21
C ILE A 149 -11.66 -10.38 -10.91
N LEU A 150 -10.86 -11.26 -10.29
CA LEU A 150 -11.27 -12.02 -9.10
C LEU A 150 -11.07 -11.23 -7.79
N ILE A 151 -10.01 -10.42 -7.73
CA ILE A 151 -9.56 -9.77 -6.50
C ILE A 151 -9.61 -8.25 -6.67
N ASP A 152 -10.19 -7.56 -5.69
CA ASP A 152 -9.94 -6.14 -5.45
C ASP A 152 -9.02 -5.99 -4.24
N SER A 153 -8.10 -5.02 -4.29
CA SER A 153 -7.23 -4.64 -3.18
C SER A 153 -7.29 -3.14 -2.92
N SER A 154 -8.50 -2.58 -2.97
CA SER A 154 -8.76 -1.15 -2.83
C SER A 154 -9.31 -0.75 -1.47
N LEU A 155 -9.78 -1.69 -0.62
CA LEU A 155 -10.22 -1.36 0.73
C LEU A 155 -9.03 -0.96 1.59
N CYS A 156 -8.91 0.34 1.85
CA CYS A 156 -7.98 0.90 2.83
C CYS A 156 -8.77 1.65 3.91
N HIS A 157 -9.15 0.95 4.99
CA HIS A 157 -10.01 1.53 6.02
C HIS A 157 -9.41 2.79 6.70
N GLY A 158 -10.21 3.85 6.78
CA GLY A 158 -9.76 5.14 7.31
C GLY A 158 -9.02 6.03 6.30
N TYR A 159 -8.82 5.57 5.07
CA TYR A 159 -8.40 6.42 3.96
C TYR A 159 -9.59 7.21 3.40
N ARG A 160 -9.45 8.53 3.24
CA ARG A 160 -10.57 9.44 2.89
C ARG A 160 -11.21 9.13 1.53
N GLY A 161 -10.43 8.64 0.57
CA GLY A 161 -10.92 8.29 -0.78
C GLY A 161 -11.64 6.95 -0.88
N CYS A 162 -11.53 6.09 0.13
CA CYS A 162 -12.03 4.72 0.09
C CYS A 162 -13.52 4.66 0.44
N LYS A 163 -14.38 4.48 -0.58
CA LYS A 163 -15.84 4.31 -0.36
C LYS A 163 -16.22 2.87 0.02
N LEU A 164 -15.32 1.89 -0.16
CA LEU A 164 -15.57 0.49 0.17
C LEU A 164 -15.76 0.18 1.66
N SER A 165 -15.37 1.07 2.57
CA SER A 165 -15.53 0.85 4.01
C SER A 165 -16.99 0.76 4.47
N SER A 166 -17.96 1.24 3.68
CA SER A 166 -19.39 1.06 3.96
C SER A 166 -19.91 -0.30 3.49
N LEU A 167 -19.23 -0.95 2.55
CA LEU A 167 -19.57 -2.25 1.98
C LEU A 167 -18.95 -3.39 2.80
N PHE A 168 -17.73 -3.18 3.29
CA PHE A 168 -17.01 -4.16 4.09
C PHE A 168 -16.88 -3.69 5.54
N PRO A 169 -17.53 -4.36 6.51
CA PRO A 169 -17.40 -4.01 7.92
C PRO A 169 -16.02 -4.36 8.50
N SER A 170 -15.30 -5.29 7.86
CA SER A 170 -13.93 -5.66 8.22
C SER A 170 -12.92 -4.61 7.76
N LYS A 171 -11.76 -4.62 8.40
CA LYS A 171 -10.68 -3.64 8.16
C LYS A 171 -9.47 -4.29 7.52
N ASN A 172 -9.17 -5.52 7.92
CA ASN A 172 -8.06 -6.31 7.39
C ASN A 172 -8.46 -7.74 7.00
N ARG A 173 -9.64 -8.21 7.43
CA ARG A 173 -10.15 -9.51 6.97
C ARG A 173 -10.55 -9.43 5.51
N MET A 174 -10.21 -10.48 4.76
CA MET A 174 -10.72 -10.70 3.41
C MET A 174 -12.27 -10.64 3.40
N GLY A 175 -12.82 -10.00 2.38
CA GLY A 175 -14.25 -9.87 2.15
C GLY A 175 -14.68 -10.49 0.83
N PHE A 176 -15.99 -10.61 0.62
CA PHE A 176 -16.56 -10.97 -0.67
C PHE A 176 -17.81 -10.13 -0.91
N SER A 177 -17.88 -9.45 -2.05
CA SER A 177 -19.04 -8.65 -2.45
C SER A 177 -19.09 -8.55 -3.96
N GLU A 178 -20.29 -8.52 -4.54
CA GLU A 178 -20.50 -8.37 -5.99
C GLU A 178 -19.74 -9.40 -6.85
N GLY A 179 -19.46 -10.59 -6.32
CA GLY A 179 -18.69 -11.63 -7.01
C GLY A 179 -17.16 -11.44 -6.98
N VAL A 180 -16.66 -10.44 -6.26
CA VAL A 180 -15.23 -10.11 -6.14
C VAL A 180 -14.75 -10.35 -4.71
N ILE A 181 -13.55 -10.90 -4.58
CA ILE A 181 -12.86 -11.07 -3.30
C ILE A 181 -12.12 -9.77 -2.98
N GLU A 182 -12.40 -9.19 -1.82
CA GLU A 182 -11.65 -8.03 -1.32
C GLU A 182 -10.47 -8.51 -0.45
N ILE A 183 -9.25 -8.14 -0.82
CA ILE A 183 -8.04 -8.28 0.01
C ILE A 183 -7.58 -6.88 0.45
N PRO A 184 -7.93 -6.45 1.68
CA PRO A 184 -7.73 -5.07 2.08
C PRO A 184 -6.25 -4.69 2.16
N ALA A 185 -5.92 -3.46 1.75
CA ALA A 185 -4.65 -2.84 2.12
C ALA A 185 -4.57 -2.79 3.64
N THR A 186 -3.54 -3.43 4.23
CA THR A 186 -3.54 -3.66 5.68
C THR A 186 -3.43 -2.34 6.43
N VAL A 187 -4.33 -2.15 7.40
CA VAL A 187 -4.33 -0.99 8.29
C VAL A 187 -3.99 -1.39 9.72
N PHE A 188 -3.37 -0.46 10.44
CA PHE A 188 -3.12 -0.57 11.87
C PHE A 188 -3.51 0.71 12.60
N THR A 189 -3.54 0.64 13.92
CA THR A 189 -3.80 1.79 14.80
C THR A 189 -2.57 2.16 15.61
N GLU A 190 -2.29 3.46 15.67
CA GLU A 190 -1.15 3.99 16.42
C GLU A 190 -1.59 4.63 17.75
N LEU A 191 -2.73 5.32 17.73
CA LEU A 191 -3.34 6.02 18.87
C LEU A 191 -4.77 5.51 19.08
N LYS A 192 -5.10 5.24 20.34
CA LYS A 192 -6.45 4.94 20.80
C LYS A 192 -6.76 5.90 21.96
N LEU A 193 -7.73 6.79 21.77
CA LEU A 193 -8.23 7.71 22.80
C LEU A 193 -9.74 7.51 22.94
N GLY A 194 -10.15 6.71 23.92
CA GLY A 194 -11.55 6.28 24.03
C GLY A 194 -12.05 5.63 22.73
N PRO A 195 -13.16 6.11 22.13
CA PRO A 195 -13.68 5.58 20.87
C PRO A 195 -12.84 5.98 19.65
N TYR A 196 -12.04 7.05 19.75
CA TYR A 196 -11.24 7.55 18.63
C TYR A 196 -10.05 6.63 18.36
N LYS A 197 -9.96 6.18 17.10
CA LYS A 197 -8.87 5.36 16.58
C LYS A 197 -8.34 6.00 15.31
N ARG A 198 -7.03 6.23 15.26
CA ARG A 198 -6.36 6.67 14.03
C ARG A 198 -5.83 5.46 13.27
N TYR A 199 -6.45 5.18 12.12
CA TYR A 199 -6.03 4.12 11.20
C TYR A 199 -4.98 4.63 10.22
N ARG A 200 -4.05 3.77 9.86
CA ARG A 200 -2.99 4.04 8.90
C ARG A 200 -2.73 2.80 8.04
N CYS A 201 -2.56 3.01 6.75
CA CYS A 201 -2.12 1.98 5.82
C CYS A 201 -0.68 1.54 6.16
N LEU A 202 -0.42 0.24 6.01
CA LEU A 202 0.88 -0.38 6.16
C LEU A 202 1.73 -0.12 4.90
N ASP A 203 2.21 1.12 4.81
CA ASP A 203 2.96 1.61 3.66
C ASP A 203 4.44 1.82 4.03
N ILE A 204 5.36 1.42 3.15
CA ILE A 204 6.81 1.54 3.37
C ILE A 204 7.17 3.00 3.63
N ASN A 205 6.68 3.97 2.86
CA ASN A 205 7.02 5.37 3.04
C ASN A 205 6.38 6.02 4.27
N ALA A 206 5.19 5.60 4.64
CA ALA A 206 4.48 6.14 5.78
C ALA A 206 5.00 5.57 7.11
N CYS A 207 5.43 4.30 7.13
CA CYS A 207 5.74 3.57 8.36
C CYS A 207 7.22 3.58 8.71
N SER A 208 7.52 3.51 10.00
CA SER A 208 8.86 3.15 10.48
C SER A 208 9.08 1.65 10.37
N LEU A 209 10.35 1.22 10.25
CA LEU A 209 10.72 -0.20 10.29
C LEU A 209 10.13 -0.92 11.51
N LYS A 210 10.18 -0.26 12.67
CA LYS A 210 9.65 -0.74 13.94
C LYS A 210 8.13 -0.91 13.94
N GLU A 211 7.39 -0.17 13.12
CA GLU A 211 5.95 -0.36 12.94
C GLU A 211 5.69 -1.50 11.97
N LEU A 212 6.37 -1.52 10.82
CA LEU A 212 6.26 -2.60 9.81
C LEU A 212 6.42 -3.99 10.45
N ILE A 213 7.54 -4.21 11.14
CA ILE A 213 7.84 -5.46 11.85
C ILE A 213 6.75 -5.78 12.89
N LYS A 214 6.34 -4.79 13.69
CA LYS A 214 5.37 -5.01 14.76
C LYS A 214 3.99 -5.37 14.21
N VAL A 215 3.60 -4.79 13.07
CA VAL A 215 2.32 -5.10 12.43
C VAL A 215 2.31 -6.55 11.94
N VAL A 216 3.38 -7.02 11.28
CA VAL A 216 3.50 -8.43 10.85
C VAL A 216 3.40 -9.38 12.05
N LYS A 217 4.21 -9.17 13.10
CA LYS A 217 4.18 -10.03 14.30
C LYS A 217 2.81 -10.07 14.99
N LEU A 218 2.10 -8.93 15.04
CA LEU A 218 0.76 -8.86 15.61
C LEU A 218 -0.30 -9.49 14.71
N ALA A 219 -0.12 -9.44 13.39
CA ALA A 219 -0.97 -10.11 12.42
C ALA A 219 -0.86 -11.62 12.56
N GLU A 220 0.37 -12.15 12.63
CA GLU A 220 0.65 -13.58 12.87
C GLU A 220 0.06 -14.06 14.18
N LYS A 221 0.38 -13.38 15.30
CA LYS A 221 -0.19 -13.70 16.61
C LYS A 221 -1.72 -13.60 16.62
N GLY A 222 -2.26 -12.70 15.81
CA GLY A 222 -3.69 -12.46 15.68
C GLY A 222 -4.41 -13.43 14.75
N GLY A 223 -3.70 -14.29 14.02
CA GLY A 223 -4.26 -15.20 13.01
C GLY A 223 -4.76 -14.49 11.74
N LEU A 224 -4.28 -13.27 11.46
CA LEU A 224 -4.68 -12.55 10.26
C LEU A 224 -4.14 -13.27 9.03
N ARG A 225 -4.99 -13.53 8.03
CA ARG A 225 -4.61 -14.36 6.88
C ARG A 225 -3.62 -13.66 5.94
N PHE A 226 -3.87 -12.40 5.64
CA PHE A 226 -3.06 -11.62 4.70
C PHE A 226 -2.59 -10.30 5.33
N VAL A 227 -1.33 -9.95 5.07
CA VAL A 227 -0.74 -8.65 5.38
C VAL A 227 -0.26 -8.02 4.08
N VAL A 228 -1.03 -7.06 3.57
CA VAL A 228 -0.70 -6.30 2.36
C VAL A 228 0.17 -5.12 2.75
N VAL A 229 1.39 -5.05 2.20
CA VAL A 229 2.36 -3.97 2.43
C VAL A 229 2.44 -3.12 1.17
N CYS A 230 2.09 -1.84 1.28
CA CYS A 230 2.10 -0.92 0.15
C CYS A 230 3.47 -0.26 -0.06
N LEU A 231 3.86 -0.18 -1.31
CA LEU A 231 4.96 0.58 -1.88
C LEU A 231 4.45 1.34 -3.09
N HIS A 232 5.24 2.29 -3.56
CA HIS A 232 5.06 2.92 -4.85
C HIS A 232 6.34 2.76 -5.66
N SER A 233 6.27 2.79 -6.98
CA SER A 233 7.47 2.70 -7.82
C SER A 233 8.49 3.80 -7.51
N PHE A 234 8.07 4.94 -6.95
CA PHE A 234 8.93 6.04 -6.50
C PHE A 234 9.28 6.02 -5.01
N SER A 235 9.03 4.92 -4.29
CA SER A 235 9.24 4.82 -2.83
C SER A 235 10.67 5.15 -2.36
N PHE A 236 11.68 5.00 -3.23
CA PHE A 236 13.08 5.30 -2.88
C PHE A 236 13.55 6.65 -3.40
N LEU A 237 12.62 7.55 -3.71
CA LEU A 237 12.92 8.92 -4.09
C LEU A 237 12.47 9.90 -3.01
N ARG A 238 13.01 11.11 -3.13
CA ARG A 238 12.52 12.31 -2.48
C ARG A 238 12.67 13.47 -3.47
N TRP A 239 11.83 14.48 -3.34
CA TRP A 239 11.85 15.62 -4.23
C TRP A 239 11.65 16.93 -3.48
N ASP A 240 12.00 18.03 -4.13
CA ASP A 240 11.67 19.38 -3.67
C ASP A 240 10.17 19.67 -3.79
N LYS A 241 9.68 20.71 -3.13
CA LYS A 241 8.24 21.04 -3.07
C LYS A 241 7.60 21.21 -4.46
N GLY A 242 8.37 21.62 -5.48
CA GLY A 242 7.90 21.82 -6.85
C GLY A 242 8.08 20.61 -7.77
N MET A 243 8.57 19.46 -7.27
CA MET A 243 8.88 18.28 -8.09
C MET A 243 9.76 18.60 -9.31
N ASN A 244 10.76 19.45 -9.11
CA ASN A 244 11.74 19.85 -10.12
C ASN A 244 13.05 19.09 -9.96
N ARG A 245 13.40 18.72 -8.72
CA ARG A 245 14.61 17.99 -8.39
C ARG A 245 14.27 16.72 -7.61
N PHE A 246 14.67 15.58 -8.17
CA PHE A 246 14.56 14.27 -7.55
C PHE A 246 15.92 13.85 -7.00
N LEU A 247 15.92 13.23 -5.82
CA LEU A 247 17.10 12.72 -5.16
C LEU A 247 16.81 11.32 -4.63
N PRO A 248 17.83 10.46 -4.51
CA PRO A 248 17.65 9.16 -3.89
C PRO A 248 17.29 9.32 -2.41
N ASN A 249 16.50 8.39 -1.93
CA ASN A 249 16.09 8.26 -0.55
C ASN A 249 16.63 6.95 0.03
N GLY A 250 17.95 6.89 0.18
CA GLY A 250 18.65 5.70 0.69
C GLY A 250 18.18 5.25 2.08
N GLY A 251 17.55 6.13 2.86
CA GLY A 251 16.93 5.76 4.13
C GLY A 251 15.69 4.86 3.98
N GLU A 252 14.88 5.08 2.95
CA GLU A 252 13.72 4.25 2.61
C GLU A 252 14.15 2.93 1.97
N LEU A 253 15.15 2.96 1.08
CA LEU A 253 15.76 1.77 0.51
C LEU A 253 16.31 0.83 1.60
N ARG A 254 17.16 1.35 2.50
CA ARG A 254 17.69 0.56 3.63
C ARG A 254 16.60 0.05 4.57
N LYS A 255 15.50 0.80 4.73
CA LYS A 255 14.36 0.36 5.53
C LYS A 255 13.67 -0.83 4.87
N PHE A 256 13.48 -0.80 3.56
CA PHE A 256 12.89 -1.90 2.81
C PHE A 256 13.78 -3.14 2.84
N GLU A 257 15.08 -3.00 2.57
CA GLU A 257 16.06 -4.09 2.66
C GLU A 257 16.05 -4.78 4.04
N ARG A 258 16.00 -3.99 5.13
CA ARG A 258 15.91 -4.51 6.50
C ARG A 258 14.56 -5.16 6.80
N PHE A 259 13.48 -4.64 6.24
CA PHE A 259 12.15 -5.23 6.42
C PHE A 259 12.06 -6.59 5.72
N LEU A 260 12.56 -6.71 4.48
CA LEU A 260 12.64 -8.00 3.81
C LEU A 260 13.59 -8.97 4.52
N GLY A 261 14.69 -8.47 5.10
CA GLY A 261 15.55 -9.29 5.95
C GLY A 261 14.82 -9.89 7.15
N PHE A 262 14.03 -9.07 7.84
CA PHE A 262 13.15 -9.55 8.90
C PHE A 262 12.16 -10.63 8.44
N LEU A 263 11.48 -10.43 7.30
CA LEU A 263 10.54 -11.42 6.76
C LEU A 263 11.23 -12.75 6.47
N ARG A 264 12.46 -12.71 5.94
CA ARG A 264 13.26 -13.90 5.65
C ARG A 264 13.75 -14.60 6.92
N GLU A 265 14.20 -13.84 7.91
CA GLU A 265 14.71 -14.36 9.19
C GLU A 265 13.62 -15.06 10.01
N GLU A 266 12.38 -14.56 9.97
CA GLU A 266 11.25 -15.17 10.69
C GLU A 266 10.48 -16.20 9.83
N ASP A 267 11.00 -16.54 8.65
CA ASP A 267 10.37 -17.49 7.71
C ASP A 267 8.90 -17.16 7.38
N VAL A 268 8.61 -15.85 7.25
CA VAL A 268 7.28 -15.36 6.89
C VAL A 268 7.04 -15.65 5.42
N GLU A 269 5.92 -16.29 5.12
CA GLU A 269 5.55 -16.59 3.74
C GLU A 269 5.19 -15.30 3.00
N VAL A 270 5.88 -15.04 1.89
CA VAL A 270 5.60 -13.91 0.99
C VAL A 270 5.04 -14.44 -0.31
N ILE A 271 3.87 -13.94 -0.71
CA ILE A 271 3.18 -14.33 -1.95
C ILE A 271 2.77 -13.10 -2.77
N THR A 272 2.45 -13.33 -4.04
CA THR A 272 1.86 -12.38 -4.97
C THR A 272 0.32 -12.47 -4.97
N MET A 273 -0.36 -11.49 -5.56
CA MET A 273 -1.81 -11.53 -5.74
C MET A 273 -2.21 -12.67 -6.68
N GLU A 274 -1.42 -12.95 -7.71
CA GLU A 274 -1.65 -14.10 -8.59
C GLU A 274 -1.58 -15.44 -7.82
N GLU A 275 -0.56 -15.66 -7.00
CA GLU A 275 -0.45 -16.86 -6.14
C GLU A 275 -1.59 -16.93 -5.12
N CYS A 276 -1.97 -15.79 -4.54
CA CYS A 276 -3.13 -15.68 -3.67
C CYS A 276 -4.41 -16.14 -4.40
N SER A 277 -4.63 -15.68 -5.63
CA SER A 277 -5.78 -16.06 -6.46
C SER A 277 -5.87 -17.57 -6.69
N ARG A 278 -4.73 -18.25 -6.90
CA ARG A 278 -4.68 -19.70 -7.09
C ARG A 278 -5.12 -20.43 -5.82
N ARG A 279 -4.56 -20.04 -4.66
CA ARG A 279 -4.95 -20.61 -3.36
C ARG A 279 -6.42 -20.42 -3.03
N LEU A 280 -6.98 -19.26 -3.38
CA LEU A 280 -8.37 -18.94 -3.12
C LEU A 280 -9.35 -19.68 -4.06
N ARG A 281 -8.92 -20.10 -5.26
CA ARG A 281 -9.73 -20.96 -6.14
C ARG A 281 -9.85 -22.39 -5.60
N ASP A 282 -8.82 -22.87 -4.93
CA ASP A 282 -8.78 -24.23 -4.37
C ASP A 282 -9.44 -24.33 -2.99
N GLU A 283 -9.79 -23.19 -2.38
CA GLU A 283 -10.43 -23.11 -1.06
C GLU A 283 -11.87 -22.60 -1.16
N SER A 284 -12.76 -23.10 -0.31
CA SER A 284 -14.08 -22.49 -0.15
C SER A 284 -13.94 -21.08 0.44
N VAL A 285 -14.49 -20.07 -0.25
CA VAL A 285 -14.54 -18.64 0.15
C VAL A 285 -15.09 -18.43 1.59
N SER A 286 -15.79 -19.43 2.13
CA SER A 286 -16.28 -19.48 3.52
C SER A 286 -15.18 -19.33 4.60
N ARG A 287 -13.89 -19.48 4.26
CA ARG A 287 -12.76 -19.26 5.18
C ARG A 287 -12.17 -17.84 5.07
N MET A 288 -13.03 -16.83 5.28
CA MET A 288 -12.65 -15.40 5.22
C MET A 288 -11.59 -14.99 6.25
N GLY A 289 -11.35 -15.80 7.29
CA GLY A 289 -10.38 -15.52 8.35
C GLY A 289 -10.91 -14.60 9.44
N VAL A 290 -10.02 -13.98 10.21
CA VAL A 290 -10.34 -13.09 11.34
C VAL A 290 -10.13 -11.63 10.98
N ASP A 291 -10.96 -10.74 11.51
CA ASP A 291 -10.73 -9.29 11.42
C ASP A 291 -9.96 -8.80 12.65
N ARG A 292 -8.67 -8.53 12.45
CA ARG A 292 -7.80 -7.98 13.49
C ARG A 292 -7.11 -6.74 12.97
N VAL A 293 -7.15 -5.67 13.78
CA VAL A 293 -6.40 -4.43 13.51
C VAL A 293 -5.22 -4.34 14.48
N PRO A 294 -3.98 -4.56 14.00
CA PRO A 294 -2.79 -4.41 14.82
C PRO A 294 -2.73 -3.04 15.51
N HIS A 295 -2.22 -3.02 16.74
CA HIS A 295 -2.02 -1.80 17.51
C HIS A 295 -0.54 -1.62 17.84
N THR A 296 0.10 -0.64 17.20
CA THR A 296 1.54 -0.40 17.35
C THR A 296 1.89 0.37 18.61
N GLY A 297 0.93 1.13 19.15
CA GLY A 297 1.05 1.87 20.41
C GLY A 297 1.69 3.26 20.25
N TYR A 298 1.31 4.15 21.17
CA TYR A 298 1.64 5.58 21.13
C TYR A 298 3.13 5.90 21.06
N LEU A 299 3.95 5.18 21.83
CA LEU A 299 5.38 5.46 21.95
C LEU A 299 6.11 5.40 20.59
N ARG A 300 5.69 4.49 19.70
CA ARG A 300 6.30 4.35 18.37
C ARG A 300 5.94 5.54 17.47
N THR A 301 4.70 6.03 17.57
CA THR A 301 4.25 7.27 16.93
C THR A 301 5.10 8.45 17.39
N LEU A 302 5.33 8.56 18.70
CA LEU A 302 6.15 9.63 19.28
C LEU A 302 7.59 9.59 18.77
N MET A 303 8.24 8.42 18.82
CA MET A 303 9.59 8.24 18.29
C MET A 303 9.69 8.59 16.80
N ARG A 304 8.68 8.22 16.00
CA ARG A 304 8.61 8.58 14.58
C ARG A 304 8.44 10.08 14.38
N ALA A 305 7.58 10.73 15.17
CA ALA A 305 7.39 12.17 15.13
C ALA A 305 8.68 12.94 15.46
N PHE A 306 9.43 12.49 16.46
CA PHE A 306 10.76 13.03 16.77
C PHE A 306 11.76 12.82 15.63
N LYS A 307 11.81 11.62 15.04
CA LYS A 307 12.70 11.35 13.88
C LYS A 307 12.38 12.24 12.68
N HIS A 308 11.12 12.63 12.51
CA HIS A 308 10.65 13.48 11.42
C HIS A 308 10.27 14.89 11.88
N PHE A 309 10.85 15.36 12.99
CA PHE A 309 10.50 16.64 13.61
C PHE A 309 10.62 17.82 12.64
N ASN A 310 11.66 17.84 11.82
CA ASN A 310 11.89 18.90 10.85
C ASN A 310 11.15 18.74 9.52
N ARG A 311 10.41 17.64 9.32
CA ARG A 311 9.70 17.39 8.05
C ARG A 311 8.29 17.94 8.00
N SER A 312 7.65 18.19 9.14
CA SER A 312 6.28 18.69 9.18
C SER A 312 5.99 19.42 10.47
N TRP A 313 5.33 20.58 10.37
CA TRP A 313 4.83 21.32 11.52
C TRP A 313 3.89 20.47 12.41
N LYS A 314 3.13 19.54 11.81
CA LYS A 314 2.28 18.58 12.54
C LYS A 314 3.11 17.65 13.43
N ASN A 315 4.27 17.19 12.95
CA ASN A 315 5.18 16.36 13.75
C ASN A 315 5.79 17.17 14.90
N ARG A 316 6.11 18.45 14.67
CA ARG A 316 6.61 19.35 15.72
C ARG A 316 5.59 19.53 16.82
N ILE A 317 4.37 19.91 16.46
CA ILE A 317 3.28 20.10 17.42
C ILE A 317 3.06 18.82 18.22
N PHE A 318 2.93 17.67 17.54
CA PHE A 318 2.70 16.40 18.22
C PHE A 318 3.84 16.00 19.16
N ALA A 319 5.10 16.15 18.74
CA ALA A 319 6.25 15.81 19.58
C ALA A 319 6.35 16.73 20.81
N VAL A 320 6.17 18.05 20.62
CA VAL A 320 6.23 19.03 21.71
C VAL A 320 5.05 18.86 22.67
N SER A 321 3.82 18.70 22.16
CA SER A 321 2.64 18.51 23.02
C SER A 321 2.72 17.22 23.83
N SER A 322 3.26 16.14 23.24
CA SER A 322 3.52 14.89 23.96
C SER A 322 4.56 15.04 25.05
N ALA A 323 5.67 15.75 24.77
CA ALA A 323 6.72 16.01 25.75
C ALA A 323 6.19 16.87 26.91
N ALA A 324 5.42 17.91 26.60
CA ALA A 324 4.79 18.76 27.60
C ALA A 324 3.82 17.97 28.48
N ALA A 325 2.93 17.16 27.89
CA ALA A 325 1.99 16.32 28.64
C ALA A 325 2.70 15.31 29.56
N PHE A 326 3.81 14.73 29.10
CA PHE A 326 4.62 13.81 29.90
C PHE A 326 5.29 14.52 31.09
N LEU A 327 5.87 15.71 30.88
CA LEU A 327 6.44 16.52 31.95
C LEU A 327 5.38 16.96 32.96
N SER A 328 4.18 17.34 32.51
CA SER A 328 3.06 17.67 33.39
C SER A 328 2.63 16.48 34.25
N LEU A 329 2.59 15.27 33.68
CA LEU A 329 2.27 14.05 34.43
C LEU A 329 3.32 13.76 35.50
N ILE A 330 4.62 13.87 35.16
CA ILE A 330 5.71 13.72 36.13
C ILE A 330 5.58 14.72 37.27
N ALA A 331 5.34 15.99 36.96
CA ALA A 331 5.15 17.03 37.98
C ALA A 331 3.96 16.72 38.90
N LEU A 332 2.88 16.16 38.36
CA LEU A 332 1.69 15.78 39.12
C LEU A 332 1.96 14.58 40.03
N VAL A 333 2.70 13.58 39.57
CA VAL A 333 3.15 12.43 40.38
C VAL A 333 4.08 12.88 41.49
N ILE A 334 5.06 13.76 41.20
CA ILE A 334 5.96 14.33 42.21
C ILE A 334 5.14 15.08 43.28
N LYS A 335 4.18 15.91 42.87
CA LYS A 335 3.28 16.60 43.81
C LYS A 335 2.48 15.63 44.67
N ALA A 336 1.96 14.55 44.10
CA ALA A 336 1.20 13.54 44.83
C ALA A 336 2.08 12.80 45.86
N ILE A 337 3.31 12.43 45.48
CA ILE A 337 4.28 11.81 46.40
C ILE A 337 4.63 12.76 47.55
N LEU A 338 4.94 14.03 47.24
CA LEU A 338 5.25 15.04 48.26
C LEU A 338 4.07 15.32 49.20
N ALA A 339 2.83 15.20 48.73
CA ALA A 339 1.62 15.35 49.54
C ALA A 339 1.33 14.11 50.39
N TYR A 340 1.83 12.93 50.01
CA TYR A 340 1.66 11.67 50.75
C TYR A 340 2.72 11.46 51.85
N VAL A 341 3.91 12.07 51.67
CA VAL A 341 5.04 12.00 52.62
C VAL A 341 4.94 13.09 53.71
N ARG A 342 4.05 14.08 53.53
CA ARG A 342 3.64 15.03 54.57
C ARG A 342 2.42 14.49 55.29
#